data_AF-A0AAD9F2B8-F1
#
_entry.id   AF-A0AAD9F2B8-F1
#
_cell.length_a   1.000
_cell.length_b   1.000
_cell.length_c   1.000
_cell.angle_alpha   90.00
_cell.angle_beta   90.00
_cell.angle_gamma   90.00
#
_symmetry.space_group_name_H-M   'P 1'
#
loop_
_entity.id
_entity.type
_entity.pdbx_description
1 polymer ?
#
loop_
_entity_poly.entity_id
_entity_poly.type
_entity_poly.pdbx_seq_one_letter_code
_entity_poly.pdbx_strand_id
1 'polypeptide(L)'
;MSVMKKEMDKYRDIDEDELLKKLSEEELQRLEDELEELDPDNALLPAGMRQKDQTKKNPTGTFQRDNLLAHLEKQAKEHPEQEDLVPFTGEKRGKAFVPKKMVDPIMENVTLEPELEEALASASDAELCDIAVSTSCMTEFYHQK
;
A
#
# COMPACT_ATOMS: atom_id res chain seq x y z
N MET A 1 -3.22 21.62 -28.18
CA MET A 1 -2.75 22.13 -26.87
C MET A 1 -3.98 22.50 -26.06
N SER A 2 -4.26 21.76 -24.97
CA SER A 2 -5.43 21.98 -24.10
C SER A 2 -5.50 23.43 -23.62
N VAL A 3 -6.70 23.98 -23.43
CA VAL A 3 -6.96 25.37 -22.98
C VAL A 3 -6.18 25.68 -21.70
N MET A 4 -6.11 24.72 -20.78
CA MET A 4 -5.32 24.75 -19.56
C MET A 4 -3.84 25.12 -19.82
N LYS A 5 -3.25 24.56 -20.87
CA LYS A 5 -1.83 24.74 -21.19
C LYS A 5 -1.52 26.16 -21.68
N LYS A 6 -2.49 26.83 -22.32
CA LYS A 6 -2.35 28.23 -22.75
C LYS A 6 -2.50 29.23 -21.59
N GLU A 7 -3.27 28.87 -20.56
CA GLU A 7 -3.40 29.71 -19.37
C GLU A 7 -2.16 29.61 -18.48
N MET A 8 -1.54 28.43 -18.40
CA MET A 8 -0.29 28.21 -17.67
C MET A 8 0.91 28.96 -18.24
N ASP A 9 0.95 29.22 -19.56
CA ASP A 9 2.04 30.01 -20.17
C ASP A 9 2.11 31.44 -19.61
N LYS A 10 1.01 32.00 -19.08
CA LYS A 10 1.01 33.33 -18.45
C LYS A 10 1.79 33.38 -17.13
N TYR A 11 1.86 32.26 -16.43
CA TYR A 11 2.51 32.14 -15.13
C TYR A 11 3.96 31.65 -15.25
N ARG A 12 4.41 31.34 -16.47
CA ARG A 12 5.67 30.65 -16.74
C ARG A 12 6.91 31.55 -16.61
N ASP A 13 6.73 32.85 -16.84
CA ASP A 13 7.79 33.86 -16.82
C ASP A 13 7.74 34.73 -15.56
N ILE A 14 6.94 34.36 -14.55
CA ILE A 14 6.85 35.08 -13.29
C ILE A 14 8.04 34.67 -12.41
N ASP A 15 8.73 35.66 -11.81
CA ASP A 15 9.76 35.43 -10.82
C ASP A 15 9.13 35.03 -9.48
N GLU A 16 9.16 33.73 -9.18
CA GLU A 16 8.61 33.15 -7.95
C GLU A 16 9.33 33.69 -6.70
N ASP A 17 10.65 33.89 -6.75
CA ASP A 17 11.43 34.38 -5.62
C ASP A 17 11.09 35.83 -5.28
N GLU A 18 10.85 36.68 -6.29
CA GLU A 18 10.41 38.06 -6.07
C GLU A 18 8.99 38.12 -5.49
N LEU A 19 8.09 37.23 -5.92
CA LEU A 19 6.73 37.14 -5.40
C LEU A 19 6.73 36.72 -3.92
N LEU A 20 7.50 35.67 -3.58
CA LEU A 20 7.59 35.16 -2.22
C LEU A 20 8.20 36.18 -1.25
N LYS A 21 9.17 37.00 -1.70
CA LYS A 21 9.77 38.08 -0.89
C LYS A 21 8.81 39.21 -0.53
N LYS A 22 7.70 39.37 -1.27
CA LYS A 22 6.69 40.41 -0.99
C LYS A 22 5.70 39.99 0.09
N LEU A 23 5.64 38.71 0.44
CA LEU A 23 4.79 38.18 1.49
C LEU A 23 5.43 38.44 2.87
N SER A 24 4.60 38.74 3.85
CA SER A 24 5.01 38.78 5.26
C SER A 24 5.24 37.37 5.81
N GLU A 25 5.96 37.26 6.93
CA GLU A 25 6.27 35.98 7.57
C GLU A 25 5.00 35.20 7.96
N GLU A 26 3.95 35.90 8.41
CA GLU A 26 2.64 35.30 8.72
C GLU A 26 1.91 34.78 7.48
N GLU A 27 2.08 35.44 6.33
CA GLU A 27 1.46 35.01 5.07
C GLU A 27 2.20 33.80 4.48
N LEU A 28 3.52 33.76 4.58
CA LEU A 28 4.32 32.61 4.20
C LEU A 28 3.96 31.38 5.02
N GLN A 29 3.76 31.53 6.33
CA GLN A 29 3.38 30.43 7.20
C GLN A 29 1.99 29.87 6.83
N ARG A 30 1.00 30.74 6.57
CA ARG A 30 -0.32 30.29 6.11
C ARG A 30 -0.26 29.56 4.77
N LEU A 31 0.60 30.03 3.86
CA LEU A 31 0.79 29.40 2.57
C LEU A 31 1.43 28.01 2.70
N GLU A 32 2.37 27.84 3.64
CA GLU A 32 2.93 26.53 3.99
C GLU A 32 1.86 25.58 4.54
N ASP A 33 1.00 26.05 5.44
CA ASP A 33 -0.09 25.25 6.00
C ASP A 33 -1.10 24.81 4.92
N GLU A 34 -1.48 25.69 3.97
CA GLU A 34 -2.34 25.33 2.84
C GLU A 34 -1.71 24.26 1.93
N LEU A 35 -0.38 24.31 1.73
CA LEU A 35 0.37 23.30 0.98
C LEU A 35 0.35 21.93 1.68
N GLU A 36 0.34 21.89 3.01
CA GLU A 36 0.24 20.64 3.77
C GLU A 36 -1.16 20.00 3.68
N GLU A 37 -2.21 20.79 3.49
CA GLU A 37 -3.60 20.31 3.36
C GLU A 37 -3.95 19.89 1.92
N LEU A 38 -3.11 20.22 0.94
CA LEU A 38 -3.30 19.87 -0.46
C LEU A 38 -3.17 18.36 -0.70
N ASP A 39 -3.92 17.87 -1.71
CA ASP A 39 -3.91 16.46 -2.10
C ASP A 39 -2.47 15.99 -2.44
N PRO A 40 -1.95 14.93 -1.80
CA PRO A 40 -0.63 14.39 -2.11
C PRO A 40 -0.44 14.04 -3.59
N ASP A 41 -1.52 13.76 -4.32
CA ASP A 41 -1.49 13.47 -5.76
C ASP A 41 -1.62 14.72 -6.66
N ASN A 42 -1.71 15.94 -6.10
CA ASN A 42 -1.86 17.18 -6.88
C ASN A 42 -0.72 17.41 -7.89
N ALA A 43 -1.00 17.22 -9.19
CA ALA A 43 -0.05 17.31 -10.30
C ALA A 43 0.70 18.66 -10.40
N LEU A 44 0.17 19.74 -9.80
CA LEU A 44 0.79 21.07 -9.82
C LEU A 44 1.95 21.23 -8.82
N LEU A 45 2.04 20.38 -7.81
CA LEU A 45 3.11 20.45 -6.81
C LEU A 45 4.32 19.57 -7.19
N PRO A 46 5.55 20.09 -7.08
CA PRO A 46 6.77 19.28 -7.22
C PRO A 46 6.78 18.10 -6.24
N ALA A 47 7.35 16.96 -6.64
CA ALA A 47 7.34 15.74 -5.83
C ALA A 47 7.89 15.92 -4.41
N GLY A 48 8.93 16.74 -4.25
CA GLY A 48 9.53 17.03 -2.94
C GLY A 48 8.66 17.87 -2.00
N MET A 49 7.70 18.62 -2.54
CA MET A 49 6.78 19.48 -1.77
C MET A 49 5.46 18.80 -1.42
N ARG A 50 5.20 17.59 -1.94
CA ARG A 50 4.02 16.78 -1.59
C ARG A 50 4.16 16.12 -0.23
N GLN A 51 5.40 15.93 0.22
CA GLN A 51 5.67 15.29 1.50
C GLN A 51 5.77 16.37 2.58
N LYS A 52 4.95 16.24 3.61
CA LYS A 52 5.03 17.07 4.81
C LYS A 52 6.45 17.06 5.38
N ASP A 53 6.95 18.23 5.78
CA ASP A 53 8.23 18.29 6.46
C ASP A 53 8.12 17.57 7.81
N GLN A 54 8.95 16.53 7.98
CA GLN A 54 8.93 15.67 9.16
C GLN A 54 9.62 16.33 10.35
N THR A 55 10.27 17.48 10.16
CA THR A 55 10.97 18.15 11.25
C THR A 55 11.00 19.67 11.14
N LYS A 56 10.64 20.34 12.23
CA LYS A 56 10.84 21.79 12.40
C LYS A 56 12.29 22.16 12.74
N LYS A 57 13.21 21.20 12.71
CA LYS A 57 14.61 21.40 13.10
C LYS A 57 15.40 21.84 11.88
N ASN A 58 16.09 22.96 12.01
CA ASN A 58 17.03 23.40 10.98
C ASN A 58 18.08 22.32 10.69
N PRO A 59 18.52 22.19 9.42
CA PRO A 59 19.56 21.24 9.06
C PRO A 59 20.81 21.52 9.87
N THR A 60 21.30 20.50 10.59
CA THR A 60 22.36 20.66 11.61
C THR A 60 23.77 20.66 11.01
N GLY A 61 23.91 20.96 9.71
CA GLY A 61 25.18 20.92 8.99
C GLY A 61 25.65 19.49 8.68
N THR A 62 26.97 19.31 8.56
CA THR A 62 27.59 18.01 8.28
C THR A 62 27.38 17.02 9.42
N PHE A 63 27.20 15.74 9.11
CA PHE A 63 26.98 14.67 10.08
C PHE A 63 28.11 14.59 11.14
N GLN A 64 27.75 14.75 12.42
CA GLN A 64 28.66 14.66 13.57
C GLN A 64 28.37 13.38 14.38
N ARG A 65 29.18 12.34 14.13
CA ARG A 65 28.99 11.01 14.74
C ARG A 65 29.10 11.02 16.26
N ASP A 66 30.07 11.73 16.83
CA ASP A 66 30.35 11.69 18.27
C ASP A 66 29.20 12.29 19.09
N ASN A 67 28.58 13.35 18.58
CA ASN A 67 27.41 13.97 19.21
C ASN A 67 26.19 13.04 19.17
N LEU A 68 25.99 12.31 18.08
CA LEU A 68 24.93 11.30 17.99
C LEU A 68 25.15 10.18 19.01
N LEU A 69 26.37 9.66 19.12
CA LEU A 69 26.70 8.61 20.08
C LEU A 69 26.49 9.06 21.52
N ALA A 70 26.96 10.26 21.88
CA ALA A 70 26.75 10.83 23.21
C ALA A 70 25.26 11.00 23.55
N HIS A 71 24.44 11.41 22.57
CA HIS A 71 22.99 11.52 22.74
C HIS A 71 22.33 10.16 22.98
N LEU A 72 22.68 9.15 22.19
CA LEU A 72 22.14 7.78 22.33
C LEU A 72 22.55 7.15 23.67
N GLU A 73 23.80 7.33 24.10
CA GLU A 73 24.27 6.85 25.40
C GLU A 73 23.50 7.51 26.55
N LYS A 74 23.24 8.81 26.46
CA LYS A 74 22.46 9.53 27.46
C LYS A 74 21.02 9.00 27.51
N GLN A 75 20.37 8.87 26.35
CA GLN A 75 19.01 8.30 26.27
C GLN A 75 18.94 6.89 26.84
N ALA A 76 19.91 6.03 26.52
CA ALA A 76 19.95 4.67 27.04
C ALA A 76 20.13 4.61 28.57
N LYS A 77 20.92 5.53 29.15
CA LYS A 77 21.11 5.63 30.60
C LYS A 77 19.90 6.21 31.34
N GLU A 78 19.19 7.13 30.70
CA GLU A 78 18.01 7.81 31.27
C GLU A 78 16.70 7.04 31.07
N HIS A 79 16.70 6.00 30.21
CA HIS A 79 15.52 5.20 29.97
C HIS A 79 15.13 4.43 31.25
N PRO A 80 13.94 4.67 31.80
CA PRO A 80 13.52 4.00 33.03
C PRO A 80 13.32 2.50 32.81
N GLU A 81 13.56 1.71 33.85
CA GLU A 81 13.15 0.31 33.88
C GLU A 81 11.62 0.23 33.96
N GLN A 82 11.04 -0.75 33.26
CA GLN A 82 9.59 -0.92 33.25
C GLN A 82 9.16 -1.67 34.53
N GLU A 83 8.49 -0.96 35.44
CA GLU A 83 8.11 -1.45 36.78
C GLU A 83 7.11 -2.63 36.74
N ASP A 84 6.20 -2.66 35.77
CA ASP A 84 5.09 -3.65 35.71
C ASP A 84 5.34 -4.80 34.71
N LEU A 85 6.58 -5.25 34.55
CA LEU A 85 6.88 -6.40 33.70
C LEU A 85 6.40 -7.70 34.36
N VAL A 86 5.35 -8.31 33.80
CA VAL A 86 4.96 -9.68 34.18
C VAL A 86 6.13 -10.62 33.87
N PRO A 87 6.70 -11.32 34.87
CA PRO A 87 7.84 -12.18 34.66
C PRO A 87 7.48 -13.30 33.67
N PHE A 88 8.38 -13.58 32.73
CA PHE A 88 8.18 -14.67 31.79
C PHE A 88 8.23 -16.02 32.52
N THR A 89 7.07 -16.67 32.67
CA THR A 89 6.94 -17.94 33.41
C THR A 89 7.23 -19.19 32.58
N GLY A 90 7.44 -19.06 31.26
CA GLY A 90 7.71 -20.20 30.37
C GLY A 90 6.53 -21.17 30.16
N GLU A 91 5.35 -20.86 30.72
CA GLU A 91 4.18 -21.72 30.63
C GLU A 91 3.54 -21.66 29.23
N LYS A 92 3.47 -22.81 28.57
CA LYS A 92 2.75 -22.95 27.29
C LYS A 92 1.24 -22.95 27.55
N ARG A 93 0.61 -21.77 27.52
CA ARG A 93 -0.85 -21.60 27.69
C ARG A 93 -1.70 -22.08 26.50
N GLY A 94 -1.07 -22.33 25.35
CA GLY A 94 -1.75 -22.80 24.13
C GLY A 94 -1.79 -24.33 24.02
N LYS A 95 -2.87 -24.86 23.44
CA LYS A 95 -2.91 -26.27 23.01
C LYS A 95 -1.87 -26.49 21.92
N ALA A 96 -1.08 -27.55 22.03
CA ALA A 96 -0.17 -27.95 20.97
C ALA A 96 -0.97 -28.21 19.69
N PHE A 97 -0.52 -27.62 18.59
CA PHE A 97 -1.16 -27.82 17.29
C PHE A 97 -1.11 -29.31 16.92
N VAL A 98 -2.28 -29.89 16.65
CA VAL A 98 -2.40 -31.25 16.11
C VAL A 98 -2.71 -31.13 14.62
N PRO A 99 -1.82 -31.58 13.72
CA PRO A 99 -2.08 -31.54 12.29
C PRO A 99 -3.34 -32.33 11.95
N LYS A 100 -4.29 -31.68 11.26
CA LYS A 100 -5.51 -32.32 10.79
C LYS A 100 -5.16 -33.32 9.70
N LYS A 101 -5.65 -34.56 9.82
CA LYS A 101 -5.67 -35.49 8.69
C LYS A 101 -6.64 -34.91 7.66
N MET A 102 -6.13 -34.63 6.45
CA MET A 102 -6.96 -34.30 5.32
C MET A 102 -7.78 -35.55 5.00
N VAL A 103 -9.09 -35.49 5.22
CA VAL A 103 -10.02 -36.47 4.66
C VAL A 103 -10.30 -35.96 3.25
N ASP A 104 -9.97 -36.78 2.26
CA ASP A 104 -10.23 -36.47 0.86
C ASP A 104 -11.72 -36.14 0.68
N PRO A 105 -12.09 -35.11 -0.12
CA PRO A 105 -13.47 -34.82 -0.41
C PRO A 105 -14.14 -36.04 -1.03
N ILE A 106 -15.27 -36.47 -0.47
CA ILE A 106 -16.11 -37.49 -1.08
C ILE A 106 -16.65 -36.89 -2.37
N MET A 107 -16.10 -37.29 -3.52
CA MET A 107 -16.73 -37.06 -4.82
C MET A 107 -18.04 -37.85 -4.84
N GLU A 108 -19.16 -37.14 -4.84
CA GLU A 108 -20.45 -37.72 -5.17
C GLU A 108 -20.38 -38.15 -6.64
N ASN A 109 -20.49 -39.46 -6.91
CA ASN A 109 -20.49 -39.96 -8.27
C ASN A 109 -21.77 -39.47 -8.96
N VAL A 110 -21.63 -38.46 -9.82
CA VAL A 110 -22.73 -37.97 -10.66
C VAL A 110 -23.02 -39.03 -11.71
N THR A 111 -24.09 -39.80 -11.53
CA THR A 111 -24.61 -40.72 -12.56
C THR A 111 -25.25 -39.89 -13.67
N LEU A 112 -24.76 -40.01 -14.90
CA LEU A 112 -25.32 -39.30 -16.05
C LEU A 112 -26.34 -40.21 -16.75
N GLU A 113 -27.14 -39.63 -17.64
CA GLU A 113 -28.02 -40.43 -18.49
C GLU A 113 -27.15 -41.31 -19.42
N PRO A 114 -27.56 -42.55 -19.73
CA PRO A 114 -26.70 -43.53 -20.41
C PRO A 114 -26.21 -43.06 -21.79
N GLU A 115 -26.99 -42.24 -22.48
CA GLU A 115 -26.61 -41.64 -23.76
C GLU A 115 -25.48 -40.59 -23.61
N LEU A 116 -25.49 -39.83 -22.50
CA LEU A 116 -24.46 -38.84 -22.19
C LEU A 116 -23.16 -39.50 -21.72
N GLU A 117 -23.24 -40.62 -20.98
CA GLU A 117 -22.07 -41.40 -20.58
C GLU A 117 -21.35 -42.01 -21.79
N GLU A 118 -22.11 -42.56 -22.75
CA GLU A 118 -21.54 -43.13 -23.97
C GLU A 118 -20.93 -42.05 -24.87
N ALA A 119 -21.60 -40.90 -25.02
CA ALA A 119 -21.07 -39.76 -25.77
C ALA A 119 -19.78 -39.22 -25.13
N LEU A 120 -19.73 -39.11 -23.80
CA LEU A 120 -18.55 -38.64 -23.08
C LEU A 120 -17.38 -39.65 -23.18
N ALA A 121 -17.67 -40.95 -23.11
CA ALA A 121 -16.66 -42.01 -23.20
C ALA A 121 -16.10 -42.19 -24.61
N SER A 122 -16.86 -41.83 -25.64
CA SER A 122 -16.46 -41.92 -27.05
C SER A 122 -15.89 -40.62 -27.62
N ALA A 123 -16.09 -39.49 -26.94
CA ALA A 123 -15.57 -38.18 -27.35
C ALA A 123 -14.03 -38.16 -27.42
N SER A 124 -13.49 -37.45 -28.40
CA SER A 124 -12.05 -37.25 -28.53
C SER A 124 -11.53 -36.16 -27.57
N ASP A 125 -10.25 -36.21 -27.21
CA ASP A 125 -9.61 -35.20 -26.34
C ASP A 125 -9.76 -33.76 -26.87
N ALA A 126 -9.83 -33.59 -28.20
CA ALA A 126 -10.06 -32.28 -28.82
C ALA A 126 -11.48 -31.76 -28.53
N GLU A 127 -12.49 -32.61 -28.68
CA GLU A 127 -13.89 -32.26 -28.41
C GLU A 127 -14.14 -32.04 -26.91
N LEU A 128 -13.50 -32.84 -26.05
CA LEU A 128 -13.53 -32.63 -24.61
C LEU A 128 -12.90 -31.29 -24.21
N CYS A 129 -11.81 -30.89 -24.86
CA CYS A 129 -11.17 -29.60 -24.64
C CYS A 129 -12.09 -28.44 -25.05
N ASP A 130 -12.75 -28.54 -26.20
CA ASP A 130 -13.68 -27.51 -26.68
C ASP A 130 -14.89 -27.37 -25.73
N ILE A 131 -15.42 -28.49 -25.22
CA ILE A 131 -16.49 -28.49 -24.22
C ILE A 131 -16.01 -27.86 -22.91
N ALA A 132 -14.82 -28.20 -22.42
CA ALA A 132 -14.23 -27.64 -21.20
C ALA A 132 -14.00 -26.12 -21.33
N VAL A 133 -13.52 -25.66 -22.49
CA VAL A 133 -13.30 -24.24 -22.78
C VAL A 133 -14.63 -23.49 -22.82
N SER A 134 -15.65 -24.03 -23.48
CA SER A 134 -16.97 -23.39 -23.54
C SER A 134 -17.63 -23.27 -22.16
N THR A 135 -17.54 -24.31 -21.33
CA THR A 135 -18.11 -24.33 -19.97
C THR A 135 -17.35 -23.39 -19.03
N SER A 136 -16.02 -23.35 -19.10
CA SER A 136 -15.20 -22.37 -18.36
C SER A 136 -15.56 -20.92 -18.71
N CYS A 137 -15.65 -20.61 -20.00
CA CYS A 137 -15.99 -19.27 -20.48
C CYS A 137 -17.40 -18.83 -20.07
N MET A 138 -18.39 -19.74 -20.12
CA MET A 138 -19.74 -19.43 -19.64
C MET A 138 -19.79 -19.19 -18.13
N THR A 139 -18.99 -19.91 -17.35
CA THR A 139 -18.93 -19.74 -15.88
C THR A 139 -18.39 -18.36 -15.50
N GLU A 140 -17.39 -17.87 -16.23
CA GLU A 140 -16.84 -16.51 -16.04
C GLU A 140 -17.84 -15.42 -16.44
N PHE A 141 -18.64 -15.63 -17.49
CA PHE A 141 -19.68 -14.67 -17.92
C PHE A 141 -20.85 -14.57 -16.93
N TYR A 142 -21.25 -15.68 -16.29
CA TYR A 142 -22.31 -15.70 -15.28
C TYR A 142 -21.90 -15.02 -13.98
N HIS A 143 -20.62 -15.00 -13.64
CA HIS A 143 -20.11 -14.30 -12.44
C HIS A 143 -19.92 -12.79 -12.62
N GLN A 144 -20.03 -12.27 -13.85
CA GLN A 144 -19.81 -10.85 -14.17
C GLN A 144 -21.11 -10.05 -14.42
N LYS A 145 -22.28 -10.62 -14.10
CA LYS A 145 -23.57 -9.94 -13.98
C LYS A 145 -24.06 -9.97 -12.53
#